data_AF-R7VJV9-F1
#
_entry.id   AF-R7VJV9-F1
#
_cell.length_a   1.000
_cell.length_b   1.000
_cell.length_c   1.000
_cell.angle_alpha   90.00
_cell.angle_beta   90.00
_cell.angle_gamma   90.00
#
_symmetry.space_group_name_H-M   'P 1'
#
loop_
_entity.id
_entity.type
_entity.pdbx_description
1 polymer ?
#
loop_
_entity_poly.entity_id
_entity_poly.type
_entity_poly.pdbx_seq_one_letter_code
_entity_poly.pdbx_strand_id
1 'polypeptide(L)'
;MRCMYIMLLCSKSSCHLSKFVSAHVRGLVVDTTNPRHNHFEKIERNIELFYPTPYATVPGNNLKEYSRVTPNRCAQMCLEEDTFICRSFDYQIKDGTCKLSDKTGSDMGGLYTGNGFSSGTHHFEMKPMLDCGGNLTGLE
;
A
#
# COMPACT_ATOMS: atom_id res chain seq x y z
N MET A 1 8.99 -9.57 -22.35
CA MET A 1 8.99 -8.10 -22.17
C MET A 1 7.94 -7.73 -21.12
N ARG A 2 8.34 -7.39 -19.89
CA ARG A 2 7.40 -6.86 -18.89
C ARG A 2 7.23 -5.36 -19.16
N CYS A 3 5.99 -4.86 -19.31
CA CYS A 3 5.73 -3.43 -19.26
C CYS A 3 6.18 -2.91 -17.90
N MET A 4 7.36 -2.29 -17.86
CA MET A 4 8.03 -1.81 -16.64
C MET A 4 7.62 -0.37 -16.28
N TYR A 5 6.63 0.17 -16.98
CA TYR A 5 6.28 1.57 -16.97
C TYR A 5 4.78 1.76 -16.71
N ILE A 6 4.48 2.67 -15.79
CA ILE A 6 3.19 3.03 -15.26
C ILE A 6 2.90 4.49 -15.70
N MET A 7 1.70 4.80 -16.21
CA MET A 7 1.34 6.15 -16.69
C MET A 7 0.98 7.09 -15.54
N LEU A 8 1.97 7.70 -14.88
CA LEU A 8 1.69 8.48 -13.67
C LEU A 8 0.92 9.78 -13.89
N LEU A 9 1.10 10.46 -15.02
CA LEU A 9 0.57 11.80 -15.21
C LEU A 9 0.33 12.00 -16.70
N CYS A 10 -0.94 12.11 -17.10
CA CYS A 10 -1.28 12.49 -18.47
C CYS A 10 -2.07 13.79 -18.53
N SER A 11 -1.61 14.69 -19.40
CA SER A 11 -2.26 15.94 -19.80
C SER A 11 -2.87 15.79 -21.21
N LYS A 12 -3.42 16.88 -21.78
CA LYS A 12 -3.97 16.86 -23.15
C LYS A 12 -2.92 16.61 -24.24
N SER A 13 -1.63 16.84 -23.98
CA SER A 13 -0.57 16.81 -25.00
C SER A 13 0.65 15.95 -24.64
N SER A 14 0.71 15.40 -23.43
CA SER A 14 1.84 14.58 -22.98
C SER A 14 1.40 13.63 -21.87
N CYS A 15 1.96 12.42 -21.87
CA CYS A 15 1.90 11.51 -20.73
C CYS A 15 3.33 11.16 -20.26
N HIS A 16 3.52 11.07 -18.94
CA HIS A 16 4.78 10.66 -18.32
C HIS A 16 4.68 9.23 -17.76
N LEU A 17 5.70 8.43 -18.03
CA LEU A 17 5.84 7.07 -17.54
C LEU A 17 6.77 7.01 -16.32
N SER A 18 6.43 6.19 -15.33
CA SER A 18 7.29 5.89 -14.17
C SER A 18 7.46 4.40 -13.95
N LYS A 19 8.54 4.06 -13.26
CA LYS A 19 8.83 2.68 -12.83
C LYS A 19 8.19 2.33 -11.48
N PHE A 20 7.61 3.29 -10.77
CA PHE A 20 7.08 3.13 -9.42
C PHE A 20 5.59 3.47 -9.34
N VAL A 21 4.81 2.67 -8.62
CA VAL A 21 3.44 3.03 -8.20
C VAL A 21 3.48 4.06 -7.07
N SER A 22 2.38 4.76 -6.84
CA SER A 22 2.16 5.74 -5.78
C SER A 22 2.51 5.17 -4.39
N ALA A 23 2.20 3.89 -4.17
CA ALA A 23 2.53 3.13 -2.97
C ALA A 23 4.05 2.94 -2.71
N HIS A 24 4.89 3.00 -3.75
CA HIS A 24 6.35 2.90 -3.63
C HIS A 24 7.02 4.26 -3.39
N VAL A 25 6.28 5.35 -3.55
CA VAL A 25 6.77 6.72 -3.36
C VAL A 25 5.94 7.40 -2.29
N ARG A 26 6.01 8.72 -2.19
CA ARG A 26 5.30 9.56 -1.24
C ARG A 26 3.79 9.72 -1.54
N GLY A 27 3.16 8.71 -2.15
CA GLY A 27 1.79 8.81 -2.65
C GLY A 27 1.62 9.88 -3.74
N LEU A 28 0.37 10.23 -4.02
CA LEU A 28 0.02 11.27 -4.99
C LEU A 28 -0.07 12.63 -4.32
N VAL A 29 0.64 13.62 -4.87
CA VAL A 29 0.47 15.02 -4.52
C VAL A 29 -0.58 15.61 -5.44
N VAL A 30 -1.70 16.06 -4.87
CA VAL A 30 -2.76 16.73 -5.63
C VAL A 30 -2.40 18.20 -5.79
N ASP A 31 -2.08 18.61 -7.01
CA ASP A 31 -1.87 20.02 -7.34
C ASP A 31 -3.22 20.71 -7.60
N THR A 32 -3.68 21.51 -6.65
CA THR A 32 -4.94 22.27 -6.76
C THR A 32 -4.83 23.47 -7.69
N THR A 33 -3.63 23.86 -8.08
CA THR A 33 -3.37 25.03 -8.95
C THR A 33 -3.36 24.66 -10.44
N ASN A 34 -3.12 23.39 -10.77
CA ASN A 34 -3.15 22.90 -12.15
C ASN A 34 -3.71 21.46 -12.23
N PRO A 35 -5.04 21.30 -12.26
CA PRO A 35 -5.71 19.99 -12.19
C PRO A 35 -5.68 19.19 -13.51
N ARG A 36 -4.73 19.47 -14.41
CA ARG A 36 -4.71 18.91 -15.77
C ARG A 36 -4.06 17.53 -15.89
N HIS A 37 -3.72 16.90 -14.76
CA HIS A 37 -3.03 15.61 -14.75
C HIS A 37 -3.89 14.55 -14.07
N ASN A 38 -4.26 13.54 -14.85
CA ASN A 38 -4.81 12.31 -14.30
C ASN A 38 -3.67 11.33 -14.05
N HIS A 39 -3.73 10.65 -12.91
CA HIS A 39 -2.80 9.59 -12.57
C HIS A 39 -3.46 8.23 -12.80
N PHE A 40 -2.77 7.35 -13.54
CA PHE A 40 -3.20 5.98 -13.76
C PHE A 40 -2.06 5.04 -13.42
N GLU A 41 -2.34 4.07 -12.56
CA GLU A 41 -1.36 3.05 -12.28
C GLU A 41 -1.85 1.63 -12.45
N LYS A 42 -0.94 0.79 -12.94
CA LYS A 42 -1.14 -0.65 -12.90
C LYS A 42 -0.79 -1.10 -11.49
N ILE A 43 -1.83 -1.45 -10.74
CA ILE A 43 -1.67 -2.00 -9.40
C ILE A 43 -1.27 -3.48 -9.54
N GLU A 44 -0.44 -3.97 -8.63
CA GLU A 44 -0.05 -5.37 -8.62
C GLU A 44 -1.10 -6.22 -7.90
N ARG A 45 -1.38 -7.41 -8.42
CA ARG A 45 -2.41 -8.35 -7.94
C ARG A 45 -2.60 -8.47 -6.42
N ASN A 46 -1.53 -8.52 -5.62
CA ASN A 46 -1.68 -8.76 -4.19
C ASN A 46 -1.98 -7.44 -3.45
N ILE A 47 -1.38 -6.32 -3.88
CA ILE A 47 -1.63 -5.02 -3.24
C ILE A 47 -3.02 -4.46 -3.57
N GLU A 48 -3.63 -4.89 -4.68
CA GLU A 48 -5.04 -4.57 -5.03
C GLU A 48 -6.04 -5.02 -3.96
N LEU A 49 -5.67 -5.97 -3.11
CA LEU A 49 -6.51 -6.51 -2.06
C LEU A 49 -6.50 -5.69 -0.76
N PHE A 50 -5.77 -4.57 -0.75
CA PHE A 50 -5.60 -3.72 0.42
C PHE A 50 -6.08 -2.28 0.15
N TYR A 51 -6.56 -1.61 1.19
CA TYR A 51 -6.80 -0.17 1.20
C TYR A 51 -5.54 0.57 1.68
N PRO A 52 -4.90 1.38 0.83
CA PRO A 52 -3.74 2.17 1.23
C PRO A 52 -4.18 3.46 1.94
N THR A 53 -3.54 3.75 3.07
CA THR A 53 -3.56 5.06 3.72
C THR A 53 -2.14 5.61 3.76
N PRO A 54 -1.82 6.60 2.90
CA PRO A 54 -0.51 7.24 2.89
C PRO A 54 -0.20 7.94 4.21
N TYR A 55 1.08 8.02 4.56
CA TYR A 55 1.60 8.72 5.73
C TYR A 55 0.97 8.31 7.07
N ALA A 56 0.64 7.03 7.17
CA ALA A 56 -0.06 6.43 8.30
C ALA A 56 0.65 5.14 8.76
N THR A 57 0.43 4.77 10.01
CA THR A 57 0.98 3.54 10.63
C THR A 57 0.09 3.07 11.78
N VAL A 58 0.18 1.77 12.07
CA VAL A 58 -0.24 1.16 13.34
C VAL A 58 1.01 0.89 14.19
N PRO A 59 1.36 1.78 15.13
CA PRO A 59 2.60 1.68 15.88
C PRO A 59 2.55 0.54 16.90
N GLY A 60 3.68 -0.13 17.11
CA GLY A 60 3.92 -1.05 18.23
C GLY A 60 3.20 -2.40 18.18
N ASN A 61 2.35 -2.65 17.18
CA ASN A 61 1.54 -3.87 17.08
C ASN A 61 1.95 -4.75 15.88
N ASN A 62 3.23 -4.66 15.51
CA ASN A 62 3.79 -5.42 14.39
C ASN A 62 4.31 -6.76 14.90
N LEU A 63 3.80 -7.85 14.31
CA LEU A 63 4.14 -9.23 14.69
C LEU A 63 5.30 -9.81 13.88
N LYS A 64 5.45 -9.37 12.62
CA LYS A 64 6.59 -9.72 11.77
C LYS A 64 7.12 -8.51 11.02
N GLU A 65 8.43 -8.49 10.80
CA GLU A 65 9.11 -7.42 10.07
C GLU A 65 10.02 -8.02 8.98
N TYR A 66 9.97 -7.44 7.78
CA TYR A 66 10.81 -7.81 6.64
C TYR A 66 11.44 -6.56 6.05
N SER A 67 12.71 -6.60 5.69
CA SER A 67 13.40 -5.45 5.07
C SER A 67 13.65 -5.67 3.59
N ARG A 68 13.82 -4.58 2.83
CA ARG A 68 14.17 -4.59 1.39
C ARG A 68 13.15 -5.34 0.52
N VAL A 69 11.87 -5.25 0.87
CA VAL A 69 10.78 -5.82 0.08
C VAL A 69 9.99 -4.72 -0.62
N THR A 70 9.16 -5.09 -1.60
CA THR A 70 8.19 -4.17 -2.22
C THR A 70 6.85 -4.23 -1.47
N PRO A 71 5.98 -3.21 -1.58
CA PRO A 71 4.63 -3.25 -1.04
C PRO A 71 3.79 -4.45 -1.53
N ASN A 72 3.95 -4.87 -2.79
CA ASN A 72 3.25 -6.06 -3.29
C ASN A 72 3.79 -7.36 -2.67
N ARG A 73 5.10 -7.41 -2.34
CA ARG A 73 5.67 -8.53 -1.60
C ARG A 73 5.20 -8.53 -0.15
N CYS A 74 5.03 -7.35 0.47
CA CYS A 74 4.36 -7.23 1.78
C CYS A 74 2.95 -7.79 1.75
N ALA A 75 2.14 -7.34 0.78
CA ALA A 75 0.78 -7.83 0.61
C ALA A 75 0.76 -9.35 0.44
N GLN A 76 1.68 -9.90 -0.37
CA GLN A 76 1.83 -11.35 -0.50
C GLN A 76 2.15 -12.03 0.82
N MET A 77 3.16 -11.54 1.55
CA MET A 77 3.56 -12.12 2.85
C MET A 77 2.42 -12.07 3.86
N CYS A 78 1.61 -11.00 3.86
CA CYS A 78 0.43 -10.88 4.70
C CYS A 78 -0.66 -11.89 4.32
N LEU A 79 -0.92 -12.11 3.02
CA LEU A 79 -1.89 -13.09 2.53
C LEU A 79 -1.45 -14.55 2.76
N GLU A 80 -0.14 -14.81 2.76
CA GLU A 80 0.46 -16.12 2.98
C GLU A 80 0.78 -16.40 4.47
N GLU A 81 0.49 -15.45 5.36
CA GLU A 81 0.77 -15.58 6.79
C GLU A 81 -0.17 -16.59 7.46
N ASP A 82 0.41 -17.55 8.16
CA ASP A 82 -0.30 -18.68 8.77
C ASP A 82 -0.18 -18.73 10.30
N THR A 83 0.73 -17.96 10.90
CA THR A 83 0.93 -17.95 12.36
C THR A 83 0.01 -16.97 13.09
N PHE A 84 -0.57 -16.01 12.37
CA PHE A 84 -1.61 -15.11 12.84
C PHE A 84 -2.45 -14.62 11.64
N ILE A 85 -3.64 -14.10 11.91
CA ILE A 85 -4.45 -13.48 10.85
C ILE A 85 -3.87 -12.09 10.58
N CYS A 86 -3.07 -11.97 9.53
CA CYS A 86 -2.57 -10.66 9.10
C CYS A 86 -3.74 -9.83 8.57
N ARG A 87 -4.05 -8.71 9.21
CA ARG A 87 -5.15 -7.81 8.83
C ARG A 87 -4.64 -6.53 8.18
N SER A 88 -3.38 -6.18 8.43
CA SER A 88 -2.75 -5.01 7.82
C SER A 88 -1.23 -5.13 7.76
N PHE A 89 -0.60 -4.23 7.02
CA PHE A 89 0.83 -4.01 7.09
C PHE A 89 1.22 -2.54 6.94
N ASP A 90 2.32 -2.16 7.56
CA ASP A 90 2.96 -0.86 7.38
C ASP A 90 4.19 -1.02 6.48
N TYR A 91 4.30 -0.15 5.48
CA TYR A 91 5.43 -0.11 4.56
C TYR A 91 6.20 1.20 4.68
N GLN A 92 7.45 1.10 5.10
CA GLN A 92 8.42 2.19 5.12
C GLN A 92 9.18 2.27 3.80
N ILE A 93 9.04 3.40 3.10
CA ILE A 93 9.56 3.65 1.76
C ILE A 93 11.10 3.69 1.74
N LYS A 94 11.72 4.26 2.78
CA LYS A 94 13.16 4.60 2.77
C LYS A 94 14.04 3.36 2.63
N ASP A 95 13.66 2.28 3.30
CA ASP A 95 14.42 1.04 3.44
C ASP A 95 13.66 -0.18 2.93
N GLY A 96 12.41 0.00 2.48
CA GLY A 96 11.53 -1.09 2.08
C GLY A 96 11.18 -1.99 3.26
N THR A 97 11.06 -1.42 4.46
CA THR A 97 10.70 -2.16 5.66
C THR A 97 9.20 -2.37 5.73
N CYS A 98 8.81 -3.62 5.84
CA CYS A 98 7.47 -4.14 5.88
C CYS A 98 7.17 -4.65 7.27
N LYS A 99 6.06 -4.24 7.85
CA LYS A 99 5.65 -4.69 9.18
C LYS A 99 4.24 -5.22 9.14
N LEU A 100 4.08 -6.53 9.36
CA LEU A 100 2.78 -7.20 9.35
C LEU A 100 2.11 -7.10 10.72
N SER A 101 0.79 -6.94 10.74
CA SER A 101 0.00 -6.70 11.95
C SER A 101 -1.32 -7.46 11.90
N ASP A 102 -1.77 -7.94 13.07
CA ASP A 102 -3.12 -8.47 13.28
C ASP A 102 -4.14 -7.37 13.63
N LYS A 103 -3.70 -6.11 13.68
CA LYS A 103 -4.50 -4.92 13.98
C LYS A 103 -4.72 -4.06 12.75
N THR A 104 -5.92 -3.55 12.62
CA THR A 104 -6.35 -2.50 11.68
C THR A 104 -6.22 -1.12 12.32
N GLY A 105 -6.41 -0.05 11.52
CA GLY A 105 -6.54 1.29 12.10
C GLY A 105 -7.71 1.39 13.09
N SER A 106 -8.81 0.68 12.81
CA SER A 106 -10.00 0.67 13.67
C SER A 106 -9.75 -0.02 15.01
N ASP A 107 -9.03 -1.14 15.02
CA ASP A 107 -8.68 -1.85 16.28
C ASP A 107 -7.83 -0.97 17.22
N MET A 108 -7.09 -0.03 16.64
CA MET A 108 -6.19 0.89 17.35
C MET A 108 -6.85 2.23 17.72
N GLY A 109 -8.13 2.44 17.40
CA GLY A 109 -8.82 3.71 17.62
C GLY A 109 -8.44 4.82 16.61
N GLY A 110 -7.81 4.44 15.50
CA GLY A 110 -7.36 5.33 14.45
C GLY A 110 -5.92 5.06 14.01
N LEU A 111 -5.58 5.56 12.81
CA LEU A 111 -4.22 5.51 12.30
C LEU A 111 -3.40 6.68 12.82
N TYR A 112 -2.12 6.41 13.11
CA TYR A 112 -1.17 7.44 13.50
C TYR A 112 -0.67 8.16 12.24
N THR A 113 -1.27 9.31 11.98
CA THR A 113 -0.91 10.20 10.86
C THR A 113 -0.05 11.34 11.40
N GLY A 114 1.12 11.56 10.81
CA GLY A 114 2.11 12.48 11.39
C GLY A 114 2.56 13.56 10.44
N ASN A 115 2.43 14.82 10.86
CA ASN A 115 3.29 15.94 10.46
C ASN A 115 4.75 15.71 10.96
N GLY A 116 5.38 14.61 10.56
CA GLY A 116 6.80 14.31 10.85
C GLY A 116 7.13 12.86 11.24
N PHE A 117 6.23 12.13 11.90
CA PHE A 117 6.53 10.76 12.40
C PHE A 117 6.37 9.66 11.34
N SER A 118 5.44 9.82 10.39
CA SER A 118 5.10 8.83 9.36
C SER A 118 5.43 9.29 7.94
N SER A 119 6.33 10.27 7.79
CA SER A 119 6.69 10.91 6.50
C SER A 119 7.17 9.94 5.42
N GLY A 120 7.48 8.69 5.78
CA GLY A 120 7.89 7.65 4.85
C GLY A 120 7.14 6.34 5.01
N THR A 121 6.05 6.29 5.79
CA THR A 121 5.31 5.05 6.07
C THR A 121 3.93 5.11 5.44
N HIS A 122 3.48 4.02 4.83
CA HIS A 122 2.14 3.85 4.29
C HIS A 122 1.50 2.64 4.94
N HIS A 123 0.29 2.83 5.46
CA HIS A 123 -0.51 1.76 6.06
C HIS A 123 -1.35 1.09 4.97
N PHE A 124 -1.43 -0.24 4.99
CA PHE A 124 -2.25 -1.02 4.07
C PHE A 124 -3.12 -1.97 4.88
N GLU A 125 -4.43 -1.79 4.78
CA GLU A 125 -5.41 -2.63 5.49
C GLU A 125 -6.08 -3.59 4.53
N MET A 126 -6.27 -4.86 4.90
CA MET A 126 -6.99 -5.80 4.06
C MET A 126 -8.41 -5.31 3.77
N LYS A 127 -8.88 -5.50 2.54
CA LYS A 127 -10.28 -5.23 2.20
C LYS A 127 -11.19 -6.17 3.01
N PRO A 128 -12.38 -5.71 3.45
CA PRO A 128 -13.31 -6.49 4.28
C PRO A 128 -13.70 -7.86 3.71
N MET A 129 -13.64 -8.03 2.38
CA MET A 129 -13.91 -9.32 1.72
C MET A 129 -12.92 -10.43 2.10
N LEU A 130 -11.76 -10.07 2.67
CA LEU A 130 -10.74 -10.99 3.17
C LEU A 130 -10.84 -11.23 4.69
N ASP A 131 -11.55 -10.36 5.42
CA ASP A 131 -11.65 -10.39 6.89
C ASP A 131 -12.65 -11.45 7.39
N CYS A 132 -13.40 -12.08 6.49
CA CYS A 132 -14.44 -13.05 6.83
C CYS A 132 -14.16 -14.46 6.30
N GLY A 133 -12.95 -15.01 6.49
CA GLY A 133 -12.67 -16.46 6.32
C GLY A 133 -13.14 -17.07 4.99
N GLY A 134 -13.31 -16.23 3.95
CA GLY A 134 -13.88 -16.61 2.68
C GLY A 134 -12.79 -17.20 1.82
N ASN A 135 -12.92 -18.50 1.54
CA ASN A 135 -12.07 -19.20 0.58
C ASN A 135 -12.00 -18.38 -0.73
N LEU A 136 -10.78 -18.09 -1.21
CA LEU A 136 -10.52 -17.32 -2.44
C LEU A 136 -10.84 -18.11 -3.73
N THR A 137 -11.93 -18.86 -3.73
CA THR A 137 -12.46 -19.56 -4.89
C THR A 137 -13.51 -18.68 -5.56
N GLY A 138 -13.10 -17.64 -6.30
CA GLY A 138 -14.08 -16.77 -6.94
C GLY A 138 -13.55 -15.61 -7.77
N LEU A 139 -12.34 -15.70 -8.32
CA LEU A 139 -11.88 -14.79 -9.38
C LEU A 139 -11.58 -15.62 -10.62
N GLU A 140 -12.63 -15.99 -11.35
CA GLU A 140 -12.59 -16.36 -12.77
C GLU A 140 -13.10 -15.19 -13.62
#